data_AF-A0A1N6Z076-F1
#
_entry.id   AF-A0A1N6Z076-F1
#
_cell.length_a   1.000
_cell.length_b   1.000
_cell.length_c   1.000
_cell.angle_alpha   90.00
_cell.angle_beta   90.00
_cell.angle_gamma   90.00
#
_symmetry.space_group_name_H-M   'P 1'
#
loop_
_entity.id
_entity.type
_entity.pdbx_description
1 polymer ?
#
loop_
_entity_poly.entity_id
_entity_poly.type
_entity_poly.pdbx_seq_one_letter_code
_entity_poly.pdbx_strand_id
1 'polypeptide(L)' 'MTDEEILGTTKIARRWRISLIKDVREVFEEQDVELEEGDRVMFVERDGEILIKSTK' A
#
# COMPACT_ATOMS: atom_id res chain seq x y z
N MET A 1 -4.43 -13.12 15.47
CA MET A 1 -3.91 -11.75 15.65
C MET A 1 -3.02 -11.54 14.47
N THR A 2 -3.41 -10.66 13.54
CA THR A 2 -2.55 -10.29 12.41
C THR A 2 -1.44 -9.44 12.99
N ASP A 3 -0.21 -9.96 12.97
CA ASP A 3 0.96 -9.18 13.37
C ASP A 3 1.10 -8.03 12.36
N GLU A 4 0.86 -6.81 12.84
CA GLU A 4 1.07 -5.60 12.05
C GLU A 4 2.58 -5.39 11.93
N GLU A 5 3.10 -5.48 10.70
CA GLU A 5 4.52 -5.28 10.42
C GLU A 5 4.72 -3.97 9.65
N ILE A 6 5.69 -3.16 10.08
CA ILE A 6 6.12 -1.99 9.32
C ILE A 6 7.01 -2.47 8.18
N LEU A 7 6.43 -2.60 6.99
CA LEU A 7 7.14 -2.97 5.75
C LEU A 7 8.12 -1.90 5.26
N GLY A 8 8.06 -0.69 5.83
CA GLY A 8 9.04 0.37 5.57
C GLY A 8 8.47 1.77 5.76
N THR A 9 9.29 2.77 5.46
CA THR A 9 8.88 4.19 5.54
C THR A 9 9.15 4.90 4.22
N THR A 10 8.24 5.79 3.82
CA THR A 10 8.39 6.61 2.62
C THR A 10 8.08 8.07 2.93
N LYS A 11 8.65 8.99 2.14
CA LYS A 11 8.34 10.41 2.25
C LYS A 11 7.16 10.75 1.36
N ILE A 12 6.28 11.61 1.84
CA ILE A 12 5.23 12.20 1.01
C ILE A 12 5.92 13.03 -0.09
N ALA A 13 5.70 12.65 -1.34
CA ALA A 13 6.26 13.35 -2.48
C ALA A 13 5.46 14.64 -2.76
N ARG A 14 6.06 15.56 -3.54
CA ARG A 14 5.39 16.80 -3.96
C ARG A 14 4.08 16.45 -4.70
N ARG A 15 3.05 17.28 -4.46
CA ARG A 15 1.68 17.13 -5.00
C ARG A 15 0.89 15.95 -4.41
N TRP A 16 1.00 15.69 -3.10
CA TRP A 16 0.14 14.74 -2.38
C TRP A 16 0.24 13.28 -2.85
N ARG A 17 1.36 12.91 -3.46
CA ARG A 17 1.60 11.53 -3.93
C ARG A 17 2.38 10.74 -2.90
N ILE A 18 1.90 9.53 -2.61
CA ILE A 18 2.61 8.54 -1.80
C ILE A 18 3.10 7.46 -2.76
N SER A 19 4.40 7.21 -2.76
CA SER A 19 4.97 6.10 -3.51
C SER A 19 4.85 4.82 -2.69
N LEU A 20 4.21 3.79 -3.25
CA LEU A 20 4.31 2.44 -2.70
C LEU A 20 5.74 1.96 -2.86
N ILE A 21 6.40 1.70 -1.74
CA ILE A 21 7.74 1.11 -1.70
C ILE A 21 7.68 -0.33 -2.20
N LYS A 22 8.83 -0.86 -2.63
CA LYS A 22 8.96 -2.20 -3.22
C LYS A 22 8.35 -3.26 -2.30
N ASP A 23 8.67 -3.21 -1.02
CA ASP A 23 8.25 -4.17 0.00
C ASP A 23 6.71 -4.25 0.13
N VAL A 24 6.01 -3.12 -0.02
CA VAL A 24 4.54 -3.11 -0.03
C VAL A 24 3.98 -3.77 -1.30
N ARG A 25 4.63 -3.60 -2.45
CA ARG A 25 4.21 -4.26 -3.71
C ARG A 25 4.46 -5.75 -3.67
N GLU A 26 5.60 -6.17 -3.12
CA GLU A 26 5.94 -7.58 -2.94
C GLU A 26 4.90 -8.30 -2.06
N VAL A 27 4.39 -7.65 -1.00
CA VAL A 27 3.29 -8.21 -0.20
C VAL A 27 1.99 -8.39 -0.99
N PHE A 28 1.70 -7.53 -1.97
CA PHE A 28 0.57 -7.76 -2.88
C PHE A 28 0.86 -8.90 -3.85
N GLU A 29 2.07 -9.00 -4.41
CA GLU A 29 2.48 -10.10 -5.29
C GLU A 29 2.43 -11.47 -4.58
N GLU A 30 2.86 -11.54 -3.31
CA GLU A 30 2.74 -12.73 -2.45
C GLU A 30 1.29 -13.16 -2.20
N GLN A 31 0.34 -12.24 -2.40
CA GLN A 31 -1.11 -12.48 -2.32
C GLN A 31 -1.73 -12.74 -3.70
N ASP A 32 -0.91 -13.05 -4.72
CA ASP A 32 -1.32 -13.23 -6.12
C ASP A 32 -1.97 -11.97 -6.73
N VAL A 33 -1.60 -10.78 -6.25
CA VAL A 33 -2.09 -9.48 -6.75
C VAL A 33 -0.93 -8.65 -7.30
N GLU A 34 -0.82 -8.57 -8.62
CA GLU A 34 0.18 -7.73 -9.27
C GLU A 34 -0.35 -6.29 -9.47
N LEU A 35 0.38 -5.30 -8.92
CA LEU A 35 0.05 -3.88 -9.03
C LEU A 35 0.97 -3.17 -10.02
N GLU A 36 0.38 -2.50 -11.00
CA GLU A 36 1.05 -1.75 -12.06
C GLU A 36 0.82 -0.23 -11.91
N GLU A 37 1.67 0.57 -12.59
CA GLU A 37 1.45 2.01 -12.65
C GLU A 37 0.11 2.32 -13.35
N GLY A 38 -0.74 3.09 -12.68
CA GLY A 38 -2.07 3.44 -13.18
C GLY A 38 -3.21 2.60 -12.60
N ASP A 39 -2.89 1.51 -11.88
CA ASP A 39 -3.89 0.73 -11.16
C ASP A 39 -4.57 1.55 -10.06
N ARG A 40 -5.86 1.26 -9.86
CA ARG A 40 -6.65 1.87 -8.79
C ARG A 40 -6.53 1.06 -7.52
N VAL A 41 -6.24 1.74 -6.43
CA VAL A 41 -6.27 1.19 -5.07
C VAL A 41 -7.32 1.93 -4.25
N MET A 42 -7.86 1.25 -3.25
CA MET A 42 -8.80 1.82 -2.29
C MET A 42 -8.06 2.22 -1.02
N PHE A 43 -8.32 3.45 -0.55
CA PHE A 43 -7.85 3.93 0.74
C PHE A 43 -9.00 3.87 1.74
N VAL A 44 -8.77 3.21 2.87
CA VAL A 44 -9.75 3.12 3.97
C VAL A 44 -9.09 3.62 5.24
N GLU A 45 -9.69 4.61 5.89
CA GLU A 45 -9.27 5.04 7.22
C GLU A 45 -9.80 4.05 8.26
N ARG A 46 -8.92 3.56 9.13
CA ARG A 46 -9.27 2.68 10.24
C ARG A 46 -8.32 2.93 11.41
N ASP A 47 -8.88 3.22 12.58
CA ASP A 47 -8.12 3.39 13.83
C ASP A 47 -6.98 4.43 13.75
N GLY A 48 -7.15 5.47 12.91
CA GLY A 48 -6.15 6.52 12.68
C GLY A 48 -5.08 6.17 11.63
N GLU A 49 -5.19 4.99 11.01
CA GLU A 49 -4.31 4.51 9.96
C GLU A 49 -5.00 4.51 8.59
N ILE A 50 -4.19 4.56 7.52
CA ILE A 50 -4.67 4.43 6.14
C ILE A 50 -4.33 3.03 5.64
N LEU A 51 -5.37 2.21 5.46
CA LEU A 51 -5.27 0.90 4.83
C LEU A 51 -5.38 1.05 3.32
N ILE A 52 -4.47 0.38 2.60
CA ILE A 52 -4.46 0.32 1.14
C ILE A 52 -4.93 -1.06 0.72
N LYS A 53 -5.93 -1.11 -0.16
CA LYS A 53 -6.45 -2.36 -0.71
C LYS A 53 -6.39 -2.35 -2.23
N SER A 54 -6.03 -3.48 -2.82
CA SER A 54 -6.22 -3.69 -4.25
C SER A 54 -7.71 -3.66 -4.60
N THR A 55 -8.02 -3.20 -5.81
CA THR A 55 -9.36 -3.32 -6.39
C THR A 55 -9.46 -4.43 -7.43
N LYS A 56 -8.33 -5.12 -7.70
CA LYS A 56 -8.26 -6.34 -8.51
C LYS A 56 -8.71 -7.54 -7.68
#